data_AF-A0A6P0NZ39-F1
#
_entry.id   AF-A0A6P0NZ39-F1
#
_cell.length_a   1.000
_cell.length_b   1.000
_cell.length_c   1.000
_cell.angle_alpha   90.00
_cell.angle_beta   90.00
_cell.angle_gamma   90.00
#
_symmetry.space_group_name_H-M   'P 1'
#
loop_
_entity.id
_entity.type
_entity.pdbx_description
1 polymer ?
#
loop_
_entity_poly.entity_id
_entity_poly.type
_entity_poly.pdbx_seq_one_letter_code
_entity_poly.pdbx_strand_id
1 'polypeptide(L)'
;MNPKINISNFIKIDMNSLIGTGVEIVFIICLFVAIKFVVGRAYKQLIQVSSVKKKKKEVEFIYQNIQIFLTVSCLLLCLLVAGINGWLIYQGKNLIEYQTYLIKNISFNYLLVIGIRVLKI
;
A
#
# COMPACT_ATOMS: atom_id res chain seq x y z
N MET A 1 11.25 -26.85 27.33
CA MET A 1 9.82 -26.55 27.46
C MET A 1 9.25 -26.42 26.06
N ASN A 2 8.55 -27.46 25.57
CA ASN A 2 8.02 -27.50 24.20
C ASN A 2 6.79 -26.57 24.13
N PRO A 3 6.77 -25.51 23.29
CA PRO A 3 5.58 -24.69 23.16
C PRO A 3 4.48 -25.56 22.54
N LYS A 4 3.50 -25.98 23.36
CA LYS A 4 2.28 -26.60 22.87
C LYS A 4 1.57 -25.58 21.99
N ILE A 5 1.66 -25.76 20.68
CA ILE A 5 0.89 -25.03 19.69
C ILE A 5 -0.57 -25.39 19.96
N ASN A 6 -1.30 -24.46 20.61
CA ASN A 6 -2.69 -24.68 20.95
C ASN A 6 -3.56 -24.51 19.71
N ILE A 7 -3.86 -25.63 19.05
CA ILE A 7 -4.59 -25.72 17.78
C ILE A 7 -6.03 -25.17 17.90
N SER A 8 -6.58 -25.05 19.12
CA SER A 8 -7.91 -24.45 19.33
C SER A 8 -7.96 -22.95 19.01
N ASN A 9 -6.82 -22.24 19.09
CA ASN A 9 -6.73 -20.83 18.71
C ASN A 9 -6.66 -20.64 17.18
N PHE A 10 -6.30 -21.68 16.43
CA PHE A 10 -6.24 -21.62 14.96
C PHE A 10 -7.61 -21.57 14.30
N ILE A 11 -8.66 -22.04 14.99
CA ILE A 11 -9.99 -22.23 14.41
C ILE A 11 -10.88 -20.99 14.60
N LYS A 12 -10.51 -20.06 15.47
CA LYS A 12 -11.25 -18.81 15.65
C LYS A 12 -10.67 -17.69 14.77
N ILE A 13 -10.58 -17.95 13.46
CA ILE A 13 -10.31 -16.90 12.48
C ILE A 13 -11.49 -15.94 12.52
N ASP A 14 -11.24 -14.70 12.91
CA ASP A 14 -12.23 -13.65 12.85
C ASP A 14 -12.51 -13.30 11.37
N MET A 15 -13.69 -13.68 10.89
CA MET A 15 -14.10 -13.44 9.50
C MET A 15 -14.09 -11.95 9.16
N ASN A 16 -14.39 -11.07 10.12
CA ASN A 16 -14.40 -9.62 9.91
C ASN A 16 -12.98 -9.09 9.65
N SER A 17 -12.00 -9.64 10.35
CA SER A 17 -10.58 -9.34 10.20
C SER A 17 -10.04 -9.76 8.81
N LEU A 18 -10.50 -10.91 8.29
CA LEU A 18 -10.17 -11.36 6.92
C LEU A 18 -10.80 -10.45 5.85
N ILE A 19 -12.09 -10.12 6.01
CA ILE A 19 -12.81 -9.21 5.11
C ILE A 19 -12.15 -7.84 5.10
N GLY A 20 -11.80 -7.29 6.27
CA GLY A 20 -11.11 -6.00 6.40
C GLY A 20 -9.80 -5.96 5.62
N THR A 21 -8.98 -7.02 5.75
CA THR A 21 -7.73 -7.14 4.98
C THR A 21 -7.98 -7.16 3.47
N GLY A 22 -9.01 -7.88 3.02
CA GLY A 22 -9.43 -7.88 1.61
C GLY A 22 -9.82 -6.49 1.11
N VAL A 23 -10.60 -5.75 1.90
CA VAL A 23 -11.02 -4.36 1.59
C VAL A 23 -9.81 -3.44 1.47
N GLU A 24 -8.82 -3.53 2.36
CA GLU A 24 -7.60 -2.73 2.31
C GLU A 24 -6.78 -2.98 1.04
N ILE A 25 -6.61 -4.24 0.65
CA ILE A 25 -5.90 -4.62 -0.57
C ILE A 25 -6.63 -4.07 -1.80
N VAL A 26 -7.96 -4.23 -1.86
CA VAL A 26 -8.77 -3.68 -2.96
C VAL A 26 -8.65 -2.16 -3.02
N PHE A 27 -8.70 -1.49 -1.87
CA PHE A 27 -8.53 -0.04 -1.79
C PHE A 27 -7.17 0.42 -2.31
N ILE A 28 -6.08 -0.26 -1.93
CA ILE A 28 -4.73 0.00 -2.44
C ILE A 28 -4.70 -0.15 -3.98
N ILE A 29 -5.24 -1.24 -4.51
CA ILE A 29 -5.28 -1.48 -5.96
C ILE A 29 -6.05 -0.36 -6.66
N CYS A 30 -7.23 0.01 -6.16
CA CYS A 30 -8.03 1.10 -6.72
C CYS A 30 -7.27 2.43 -6.72
N LEU A 31 -6.56 2.75 -5.63
CA LEU A 31 -5.74 3.96 -5.53
C LEU A 31 -4.63 3.98 -6.58
N PHE A 32 -3.87 2.90 -6.72
CA PHE A 32 -2.80 2.82 -7.71
C PHE A 32 -3.33 2.86 -9.15
N VAL A 33 -4.47 2.23 -9.42
CA VAL A 33 -5.15 2.34 -10.72
C VAL A 33 -5.54 3.79 -11.02
N ALA A 34 -6.10 4.51 -10.05
CA ALA A 34 -6.45 5.92 -10.21
C ALA A 34 -5.22 6.79 -10.50
N ILE A 35 -4.11 6.58 -9.78
CA ILE A 35 -2.84 7.29 -10.02
C ILE A 35 -2.33 6.99 -11.43
N LYS A 36 -2.28 5.71 -11.84
CA LYS A 36 -1.84 5.30 -13.19
C LYS A 36 -2.71 5.94 -14.28
N PHE A 37 -4.01 6.04 -14.05
CA PHE A 37 -4.94 6.71 -14.96
C PHE A 37 -4.62 8.20 -15.12
N VAL A 38 -4.40 8.92 -14.01
CA VAL A 38 -4.03 10.34 -14.01
C VAL A 38 -2.69 10.55 -14.72
N VAL A 39 -1.68 9.73 -14.41
CA VAL A 39 -0.36 9.78 -15.07
C VAL A 39 -0.50 9.52 -16.57
N GLY A 40 -1.34 8.57 -17.00
CA GLY A 40 -1.62 8.30 -18.40
C GLY A 40 -2.27 9.48 -19.12
N ARG A 41 -3.23 10.16 -18.46
CA ARG A 41 -3.84 11.40 -18.97
C ARG A 41 -2.82 12.52 -19.11
N ALA A 42 -1.99 12.74 -18.09
CA ALA A 42 -0.93 13.75 -18.10
C ALA A 42 0.07 13.48 -19.23
N TYR A 43 0.53 12.24 -19.38
CA TYR A 43 1.43 11.84 -20.47
C TYR A 43 0.84 12.17 -21.85
N LYS A 44 -0.44 11.83 -22.09
CA LYS A 44 -1.12 12.11 -23.36
C LYS A 44 -1.18 13.61 -23.69
N GLN A 45 -1.35 14.47 -22.68
CA GLN A 45 -1.33 15.92 -22.87
C GLN A 45 0.11 16.43 -23.10
N LEU A 46 1.08 15.91 -22.35
CA LEU A 46 2.49 16.31 -22.46
C LEU A 46 3.04 16.06 -23.87
N ILE A 47 2.76 14.91 -24.49
CA ILE A 47 3.29 14.59 -25.83
C ILE A 47 2.71 15.46 -26.96
N GLN A 48 1.63 16.21 -26.71
CA GLN A 48 1.06 17.15 -27.69
C GLN A 48 1.85 18.45 -27.75
N VAL A 49 2.62 18.77 -26.71
CA VAL A 49 3.46 19.97 -26.65
C VAL A 49 4.63 19.81 -27.61
N SER A 50 4.83 20.77 -28.52
CA SER A 50 5.84 20.72 -29.58
C SER A 50 7.28 20.49 -29.06
N SER A 51 7.65 21.13 -27.95
CA SER A 51 8.95 20.96 -27.30
C SER A 51 9.16 19.55 -26.73
N VAL A 52 8.10 18.94 -26.19
CA VAL A 52 8.12 17.58 -25.62
C VAL A 52 8.11 16.53 -26.72
N LYS A 53 7.37 16.78 -27.82
CA LYS A 53 7.30 15.90 -28.99
C LYS A 53 8.68 15.63 -29.61
N LYS A 54 9.59 16.62 -29.59
CA LYS A 54 10.99 16.46 -30.01
C LYS A 54 11.76 15.45 -29.16
N LYS A 55 11.39 15.29 -27.89
CA LYS A 55 11.97 14.35 -26.92
C LYS A 55 11.08 13.13 -26.64
N LYS A 56 10.15 12.80 -27.55
CA LYS A 56 9.13 11.77 -27.33
C LYS A 56 9.68 10.45 -26.77
N LYS A 57 10.78 9.94 -27.33
CA LYS A 57 11.38 8.65 -26.90
C LYS A 57 11.84 8.68 -25.44
N GLU A 58 12.48 9.76 -25.01
CA GLU A 58 12.96 9.92 -23.62
C GLU A 58 11.78 10.01 -22.64
N VAL A 59 10.75 10.77 -23.01
CA VAL A 59 9.54 10.93 -22.20
C VAL A 59 8.74 9.62 -22.12
N GLU A 60 8.68 8.86 -23.22
CA GLU A 60 8.04 7.55 -23.28
C GLU A 60 8.76 6.53 -22.38
N PHE A 61 10.10 6.55 -22.35
CA PHE A 61 10.89 5.73 -21.44
C PHE A 61 10.62 6.07 -19.97
N ILE A 62 10.60 7.37 -19.62
CA ILE A 62 10.25 7.83 -18.27
C ILE A 62 8.83 7.39 -17.89
N TYR A 63 7.87 7.53 -18.80
CA TYR A 63 6.50 7.09 -18.58
C TYR A 63 6.42 5.59 -18.31
N GLN A 64 7.11 4.76 -19.10
CA GLN A 64 7.16 3.31 -18.87
C GLN A 64 7.76 2.97 -17.51
N ASN A 65 8.87 3.61 -17.12
CA ASN A 65 9.49 3.40 -15.81
C ASN A 65 8.55 3.78 -14.67
N ILE A 66 7.81 4.89 -14.78
CA ILE A 66 6.80 5.27 -13.78
C ILE A 66 5.69 4.21 -13.70
N GLN A 67 5.20 3.70 -14.83
CA GLN A 67 4.16 2.67 -14.84
C GLN A 67 4.65 1.35 -14.21
N ILE A 68 5.89 0.95 -14.48
CA ILE A 68 6.52 -0.22 -13.87
C ILE A 68 6.68 0.01 -12.37
N PHE A 69 7.24 1.14 -11.96
CA PHE A 69 7.44 1.50 -10.56
C PHE A 69 6.12 1.47 -9.79
N LEU A 70 5.07 2.14 -10.29
CA LEU A 70 3.74 2.12 -9.67
C LEU A 70 3.20 0.70 -9.53
N THR A 71 3.42 -0.16 -10.53
CA THR A 71 2.95 -1.55 -10.49
C THR A 71 3.70 -2.36 -9.44
N VAL A 72 5.03 -2.27 -9.40
CA VAL A 72 5.87 -2.96 -8.43
C VAL A 72 5.58 -2.49 -7.01
N SER A 73 5.48 -1.17 -6.79
CA SER A 73 5.12 -0.60 -5.50
C SER A 73 3.73 -1.04 -5.03
N CYS A 74 2.73 -1.10 -5.93
CA CYS A 74 1.40 -1.62 -5.60
C CYS A 74 1.48 -3.06 -5.10
N LEU A 75 2.20 -3.94 -5.81
CA LEU A 75 2.34 -5.34 -5.44
C LEU A 75 3.06 -5.49 -4.09
N LEU A 76 4.17 -4.77 -3.90
CA LEU A 76 4.90 -4.78 -2.63
C LEU A 76 4.03 -4.32 -1.47
N LEU A 77 3.24 -3.27 -1.66
CA LEU A 77 2.36 -2.76 -0.61
C LEU A 77 1.22 -3.74 -0.29
N CYS A 78 0.63 -4.37 -1.32
CA CYS A 78 -0.38 -5.41 -1.11
C CYS A 78 0.19 -6.61 -0.36
N LEU A 79 1.40 -7.05 -0.70
CA LEU A 79 2.08 -8.14 -0.01
C LEU A 79 2.41 -7.78 1.44
N LEU A 80 2.86 -6.56 1.70
CA LEU A 80 3.13 -6.08 3.06
C LEU A 80 1.86 -6.07 3.92
N VAL A 81 0.76 -5.54 3.39
CA VAL A 81 -0.53 -5.52 4.10
C VAL A 81 -1.04 -6.93 4.35
N ALA A 82 -1.05 -7.78 3.31
CA ALA A 82 -1.45 -9.18 3.46
C ALA A 82 -0.58 -9.93 4.48
N GLY A 83 0.73 -9.72 4.46
CA GLY A 83 1.69 -10.34 5.37
C GLY A 83 1.52 -9.90 6.82
N ILE A 84 1.46 -8.59 7.06
CA ILE A 84 1.29 -8.03 8.41
C ILE A 84 -0.07 -8.42 8.98
N ASN A 85 -1.15 -8.23 8.22
CA ASN A 85 -2.48 -8.56 8.69
C ASN A 85 -2.67 -10.07 8.86
N GLY A 86 -2.18 -10.87 7.90
CA GLY A 86 -2.21 -12.33 8.00
C GLY A 86 -1.45 -12.84 9.23
N TRP A 87 -0.30 -12.24 9.55
CA TRP A 87 0.45 -12.54 10.77
C TRP A 87 -0.32 -12.17 12.05
N LEU A 88 -1.02 -11.03 12.07
CA LEU A 88 -1.85 -10.62 13.20
C LEU A 88 -3.05 -11.54 13.41
N ILE A 89 -3.71 -11.95 12.32
CA ILE A 89 -4.80 -12.94 12.33
C ILE A 89 -4.27 -14.27 12.87
N TYR A 90 -3.10 -14.71 12.42
CA TYR A 90 -2.46 -15.93 12.90
C TYR A 90 -2.19 -15.90 14.43
N GLN A 91 -1.84 -14.74 14.98
CA GLN A 91 -1.69 -14.56 16.44
C GLN A 91 -3.03 -14.52 17.20
N GLY A 92 -4.17 -14.60 16.50
CA GLY A 92 -5.50 -14.51 17.10
C GLY A 92 -5.87 -13.10 17.55
N LYS A 93 -5.22 -12.06 16.99
CA LYS A 93 -5.54 -10.67 17.32
C LYS A 93 -6.73 -10.18 16.50
N ASN A 94 -7.60 -9.38 17.13
CA ASN A 94 -8.63 -8.65 16.43
C ASN A 94 -8.00 -7.46 15.69
N LEU A 95 -8.04 -7.48 14.36
CA LEU A 95 -7.42 -6.44 13.52
C LEU A 95 -8.08 -5.07 13.70
N ILE A 96 -9.41 -5.03 13.81
CA ILE A 96 -10.17 -3.79 13.94
C ILE A 96 -9.79 -3.09 15.24
N GLU A 97 -9.74 -3.83 16.34
CA GLU A 97 -9.36 -3.28 17.65
C GLU A 97 -7.90 -2.82 17.66
N TYR A 98 -6.99 -3.62 17.07
CA TYR A 98 -5.57 -3.28 16.97
C TYR A 98 -5.35 -2.01 16.14
N GLN A 99 -5.99 -1.90 14.97
CA GLN A 99 -5.91 -0.72 14.11
C GLN A 99 -6.50 0.51 14.79
N THR A 100 -7.66 0.38 15.44
CA THR A 100 -8.29 1.47 16.19
C THR A 100 -7.38 1.97 17.32
N TYR A 101 -6.77 1.03 18.05
CA TYR A 101 -5.79 1.36 19.09
C TYR A 101 -4.59 2.10 18.51
N LEU A 102 -4.02 1.61 17.40
CA LEU A 102 -2.89 2.26 16.74
C LEU A 102 -3.23 3.68 16.27
N ILE A 103 -4.36 3.88 15.60
CA ILE A 103 -4.79 5.18 15.10
C ILE A 103 -5.00 6.16 16.27
N LYS A 104 -5.60 5.68 17.37
CA LYS A 104 -5.84 6.50 18.56
C LYS A 104 -4.54 6.87 19.28
N ASN A 105 -3.56 5.98 19.31
CA ASN A 105 -2.28 6.20 19.99
C ASN A 105 -1.22 6.89 19.11
N ILE A 106 -1.43 6.95 17.79
CA ILE A 106 -0.54 7.68 16.91
C ILE A 106 -0.74 9.18 17.14
N SER A 107 0.24 9.80 17.80
CA SER A 107 0.26 11.25 17.92
C SER A 107 0.55 11.88 16.56
N PHE A 108 -0.21 12.90 16.17
CA PHE A 108 0.08 13.71 14.99
C PHE A 108 1.52 14.25 14.99
N ASN A 109 2.08 14.56 16.16
CA ASN A 109 3.46 15.00 16.31
C ASN A 109 4.46 13.92 15.85
N TYR A 110 4.16 12.65 16.13
CA TYR A 110 5.00 11.54 15.68
C TYR A 110 5.02 11.43 14.15
N LEU A 111 3.86 11.58 13.50
CA LEU A 111 3.75 11.58 12.04
C LEU A 111 4.50 12.75 11.41
N LEU A 112 4.36 13.96 11.97
CA LEU A 112 5.08 15.14 11.49
C LEU A 112 6.60 14.97 11.60
N VAL A 113 7.09 14.43 12.72
CA VAL A 113 8.53 14.19 12.92
C VAL A 113 9.06 13.16 11.92
N ILE A 114 8.31 12.09 11.65
CA ILE A 114 8.70 11.11 10.60
C ILE A 114 8.71 11.77 9.23
N GLY A 115 7.66 12.52 8.88
CA GLY A 115 7.55 13.19 7.58
C GLY A 115 8.72 14.15 7.33
N ILE A 116 9.04 14.99 8.33
CA ILE A 116 10.18 15.91 8.27
C ILE A 116 11.49 15.14 8.14
N ARG A 117 11.66 14.04 8.87
CA ARG A 117 12.91 13.27 8.85
C ARG A 117 13.12 12.53 7.52
N VAL A 118 12.06 12.05 6.89
CA VAL A 118 12.11 11.42 5.56
C VAL A 118 12.38 12.47 4.47
N LEU A 119 11.83 13.68 4.59
CA LEU A 119 12.09 14.79 3.65
C LEU A 119 13.51 15.39 3.77
N LYS A 120 14.20 15.13 4.89
CA LYS A 120 15.56 15.64 5.15
C LYS A 120 16.68 14.68 4.74
N ILE A 121 16.32 13.51 4.21
CA ILE A 121 17.20 12.52 3.57
C ILE A 121 17.23 12.79 2.07
#